data_AF-A0A960S2V1-F1
#
_entry.id   AF-A0A960S2V1-F1
#
_cell.length_a   1.000
_cell.length_b   1.000
_cell.length_c   1.000
_cell.angle_alpha   90.00
_cell.angle_beta   90.00
_cell.angle_gamma   90.00
#
_symmetry.space_group_name_H-M   'P 1'
#
loop_
_entity.id
_entity.type
_entity.pdbx_description
1 polymer ?
#
loop_
_entity_poly.entity_id
_entity_poly.type
_entity_poly.pdbx_seq_one_letter_code
_entity_poly.pdbx_strand_id
1 'polypeptide(L)'
;GKRRFEQSFQHQKMVEFEANKYNIFSGSAAECIVEVTPVAGAWNKKPRGWLSIQEQGRARNMMPTVWIGRLSENGPAVPVKIRVKTAYGTLFMHLAEYRNGKDVRVAEKRVK
;
A
#
# COMPACT_ATOMS: atom_id res chain seq x y z
N GLY A 1 12.80 6.72 19.92
CA GLY A 1 13.06 5.26 19.84
C GLY A 1 14.10 4.96 18.77
N LYS A 2 14.81 3.83 18.85
CA LYS A 2 15.93 3.44 17.95
C LYS A 2 15.51 3.10 16.50
N ARG A 3 14.22 3.20 16.18
CA ARG A 3 13.64 2.90 14.86
C ARG A 3 12.60 3.95 14.46
N ARG A 4 12.98 5.23 14.48
CA ARG A 4 12.08 6.32 14.08
C ARG A 4 12.18 6.56 12.58
N PHE A 5 11.05 6.63 11.91
CA PHE A 5 10.95 6.93 10.48
C PHE A 5 9.76 7.84 10.26
N GLU A 6 9.83 8.62 9.20
CA GLU A 6 8.76 9.43 8.66
C GLU A 6 8.20 8.73 7.43
N GLN A 7 6.89 8.82 7.25
CA GLN A 7 6.21 8.33 6.06
C GLN A 7 5.61 9.54 5.34
N SER A 8 6.06 9.79 4.11
CA SER A 8 5.52 10.82 3.24
C SER A 8 4.62 10.18 2.19
N PHE A 9 3.44 10.77 2.00
CA PHE A 9 2.45 10.34 1.01
C PHE A 9 2.20 11.49 0.05
N GLN A 10 2.73 11.37 -1.17
CA GLN A 10 2.56 12.38 -2.22
C GLN A 10 1.36 11.98 -3.08
N HIS A 11 0.24 12.67 -2.88
CA HIS A 11 -0.96 12.49 -3.71
C HIS A 11 -0.65 12.74 -5.18
N GLN A 12 -1.12 11.86 -6.05
CA GLN A 12 -0.98 11.97 -7.50
C GLN A 12 -2.31 12.31 -8.16
N LYS A 13 -3.34 11.49 -7.92
CA LYS A 13 -4.68 11.63 -8.50
C LYS A 13 -5.69 10.73 -7.79
N MET A 14 -6.97 10.92 -8.09
CA MET A 14 -8.03 9.97 -7.76
C MET A 14 -8.17 8.93 -8.87
N VAL A 15 -8.39 7.67 -8.49
CA VAL A 15 -8.56 6.54 -9.41
C VAL A 15 -9.79 5.75 -8.97
N GLU A 16 -10.68 5.47 -9.91
CA GLU A 16 -11.84 4.63 -9.68
C GLU A 16 -11.44 3.14 -9.77
N PHE A 17 -11.90 2.35 -8.82
CA PHE A 17 -11.69 0.91 -8.80
C PHE A 17 -13.01 0.16 -8.91
N GLU A 18 -12.96 -0.93 -9.66
CA GLU A 18 -14.01 -1.96 -9.66
C GLU A 18 -13.52 -3.17 -8.86
N ALA A 19 -14.42 -3.74 -8.06
CA ALA A 19 -14.16 -4.98 -7.35
C ALA A 19 -13.97 -6.14 -8.34
N ASN A 20 -13.13 -7.10 -7.97
CA ASN A 20 -12.92 -8.32 -8.75
C ASN A 20 -12.55 -9.49 -7.84
N LYS A 21 -12.31 -10.67 -8.43
CA LYS A 21 -11.98 -11.90 -7.70
C LYS A 21 -10.77 -11.80 -6.75
N TYR A 22 -9.89 -10.80 -6.90
CA TYR A 22 -8.71 -10.54 -6.06
C TYR A 22 -8.84 -9.31 -5.15
N ASN A 23 -9.66 -8.32 -5.52
CA ASN A 23 -9.79 -7.04 -4.81
C ASN A 23 -11.24 -6.81 -4.39
N ILE A 24 -11.49 -6.67 -3.09
CA ILE A 24 -12.83 -6.40 -2.55
C ILE A 24 -13.26 -4.95 -2.69
N PHE A 25 -12.32 -4.04 -2.98
CA PHE A 25 -12.60 -2.61 -3.02
C PHE A 25 -13.20 -2.20 -4.36
N SER A 26 -14.31 -1.46 -4.28
CA SER A 26 -14.89 -0.69 -5.38
C SER A 26 -15.10 0.74 -4.89
N GLY A 27 -14.83 1.71 -5.76
CA GLY A 27 -14.98 3.13 -5.45
C GLY A 27 -13.72 3.93 -5.77
N SER A 28 -13.77 5.22 -5.43
CA SER A 28 -12.68 6.15 -5.64
C SER A 28 -11.58 6.00 -4.60
N ALA A 29 -10.32 5.94 -5.03
CA ALA A 29 -9.15 5.88 -4.15
C ALA A 29 -8.06 6.88 -4.59
N ALA A 30 -7.39 7.47 -3.60
CA ALA A 30 -6.26 8.35 -3.82
C ALA A 30 -5.01 7.54 -4.15
N GLU A 31 -4.44 7.75 -5.33
CA GLU A 31 -3.12 7.25 -5.70
C GLU A 31 -2.03 8.10 -5.04
N CYS A 32 -1.20 7.49 -4.21
CA CYS A 32 -0.13 8.15 -3.50
C CYS A 32 1.22 7.47 -3.75
N ILE A 33 2.26 8.25 -4.05
CA ILE A 33 3.64 7.78 -3.97
C ILE A 33 4.05 7.81 -2.50
N VAL A 34 4.62 6.71 -2.01
CA VAL A 34 5.00 6.57 -0.60
C VAL A 34 6.51 6.54 -0.46
N GLU A 35 7.02 7.39 0.41
CA GLU A 35 8.43 7.42 0.79
C GLU A 35 8.59 7.27 2.30
N VAL A 36 9.50 6.40 2.72
CA VAL A 36 9.88 6.20 4.12
C VAL A 36 11.29 6.68 4.32
N THR A 37 11.42 7.69 5.17
CA THR A 37 12.68 8.36 5.49
C THR A 37 13.05 8.05 6.94
N PRO A 38 14.18 7.36 7.21
CA PRO A 38 14.65 7.17 8.57
C PRO A 38 15.02 8.50 9.23
N VAL A 39 14.43 8.79 10.40
CA VAL A 39 14.67 10.05 11.14
C VAL A 39 15.70 9.84 12.27
N ALA A 40 15.76 8.64 12.85
CA ALA A 40 16.77 8.32 13.87
C ALA A 40 17.02 6.80 13.99
N GLY A 41 18.25 6.43 14.34
CA GLY A 41 18.69 5.04 14.55
C GLY A 41 19.54 4.47 13.41
N ALA A 42 19.98 3.23 13.55
CA ALA A 42 20.91 2.56 12.64
C ALA A 42 20.23 1.89 11.42
N TRP A 43 19.21 2.55 10.84
CA TRP A 43 18.49 2.05 9.65
C TRP A 43 19.38 1.97 8.40
N ASN A 44 20.33 2.88 8.31
CA ASN A 44 21.34 3.02 7.27
C ASN A 44 22.34 1.86 7.21
N LYS A 45 22.47 1.02 8.24
CA LYS A 45 23.44 -0.09 8.21
C LYS A 45 22.98 -1.30 7.38
N LYS A 46 21.67 -1.57 7.32
CA LYS A 46 21.06 -2.60 6.46
C LYS A 46 19.59 -2.24 6.18
N PRO A 47 19.22 -1.76 4.97
CA PRO A 47 17.83 -1.49 4.65
C PRO A 47 17.03 -2.81 4.70
N ARG A 48 15.97 -2.85 5.50
CA ARG A 48 15.08 -4.01 5.64
C ARG A 48 13.62 -3.60 5.47
N GLY A 49 12.77 -4.57 5.11
CA GLY A 49 11.34 -4.36 4.94
C GLY A 49 11.04 -3.30 3.88
N TRP A 50 10.13 -2.38 4.19
CA TRP A 50 9.68 -1.34 3.27
C TRP A 50 10.82 -0.46 2.71
N LEU A 51 11.83 -0.15 3.53
CA LEU A 51 12.98 0.63 3.08
C LEU A 51 13.75 -0.09 1.96
N SER A 52 13.93 -1.41 2.06
CA SER A 52 14.56 -2.20 0.98
C SER A 52 13.72 -2.20 -0.30
N ILE A 53 12.40 -2.32 -0.16
CA ILE A 53 11.46 -2.30 -1.29
C ILE A 53 11.49 -0.94 -2.00
N GLN A 54 11.52 0.14 -1.22
CA GLN A 54 11.67 1.49 -1.73
C GLN A 54 12.99 1.68 -2.48
N GLU A 55 14.13 1.31 -1.89
CA GLU A 55 15.43 1.49 -2.55
C GLU A 55 15.52 0.68 -3.86
N GLN A 56 14.97 -0.53 -3.85
CA GLN A 56 14.82 -1.37 -5.04
C GLN A 56 13.92 -0.74 -6.11
N GLY A 57 12.87 -0.04 -5.71
CA GLY A 57 12.00 0.72 -6.60
C GLY A 57 12.69 1.97 -7.15
N ARG A 58 13.38 2.73 -6.30
CA ARG A 58 14.12 3.93 -6.66
C ARG A 58 15.22 3.62 -7.69
N ALA A 59 16.00 2.56 -7.47
CA ALA A 59 17.01 2.10 -8.42
C ALA A 59 16.44 1.70 -9.79
N ARG A 60 15.13 1.48 -9.88
CA ARG A 60 14.41 1.12 -11.11
C ARG A 60 13.44 2.20 -11.58
N ASN A 61 13.62 3.45 -11.11
CA ASN A 61 12.78 4.61 -11.44
C ASN A 61 11.27 4.39 -11.19
N MET A 62 10.92 3.63 -10.14
CA MET A 62 9.53 3.36 -9.78
C MET A 62 9.37 3.26 -8.26
N MET A 63 9.01 4.38 -7.63
CA MET A 63 8.72 4.41 -6.19
C MET A 63 7.46 3.60 -5.85
N PRO A 64 7.38 3.03 -4.62
CA PRO A 64 6.17 2.37 -4.14
C PRO A 64 4.94 3.27 -4.27
N THR A 65 3.85 2.69 -4.76
CA THR A 65 2.57 3.39 -4.92
C THR A 65 1.52 2.68 -4.08
N VAL A 66 0.77 3.44 -3.29
CA VAL A 66 -0.34 2.95 -2.47
C VAL A 66 -1.60 3.68 -2.91
N TRP A 67 -2.67 2.94 -3.16
CA TRP A 67 -4.00 3.49 -3.34
C TRP A 67 -4.74 3.41 -2.02
N ILE A 68 -5.30 4.52 -1.57
CA ILE A 68 -6.00 4.65 -0.29
C ILE A 68 -7.46 5.00 -0.55
N GLY A 69 -8.38 4.16 -0.06
CA GLY A 69 -9.83 4.33 -0.25
C GLY A 69 -10.61 4.06 1.04
N ARG A 70 -11.88 4.46 1.08
CA ARG A 70 -12.78 4.19 2.21
C ARG A 70 -13.78 3.11 1.84
N LEU A 71 -13.88 2.05 2.66
CA LEU A 71 -14.86 0.96 2.43
C LEU A 71 -16.27 1.29 2.95
N SER A 72 -16.39 2.31 3.80
CA SER A 72 -17.66 2.80 4.35
C SER A 72 -17.55 4.31 4.57
N GLU A 73 -18.67 5.01 4.53
CA GLU A 73 -18.75 6.47 4.63
C GLU A 73 -18.05 7.02 5.89
N ASN A 74 -18.25 6.34 7.04
CA ASN A 74 -17.69 6.71 8.33
C ASN A 74 -16.42 5.93 8.71
N GLY A 75 -15.88 5.13 7.77
CA GLY A 75 -14.71 4.30 8.01
C GLY A 75 -13.38 5.04 7.77
N PRO A 76 -12.28 4.56 8.36
CA PRO A 76 -10.97 5.08 8.03
C PRO A 76 -10.64 4.82 6.56
N ALA A 77 -9.84 5.71 5.98
CA ALA A 77 -9.24 5.45 4.68
C ALA A 77 -8.12 4.41 4.86
N VAL A 78 -8.15 3.33 4.09
CA VAL A 78 -7.20 2.21 4.21
C VAL A 78 -6.53 1.93 2.86
N PRO A 79 -5.34 1.30 2.86
CA PRO A 79 -4.72 0.82 1.63
C PRO A 79 -5.61 -0.23 0.94
N VAL A 80 -6.01 0.04 -0.30
CA VAL A 80 -6.85 -0.85 -1.11
C VAL A 80 -6.03 -1.59 -2.17
N LYS A 81 -4.91 -1.01 -2.60
CA LYS A 81 -3.96 -1.60 -3.53
C LYS A 81 -2.57 -1.06 -3.26
N ILE A 82 -1.55 -1.86 -3.51
CA ILE A 82 -0.15 -1.44 -3.44
C ILE A 82 0.59 -1.97 -4.67
N ARG A 83 1.45 -1.15 -5.25
CA ARG A 83 2.35 -1.50 -6.36
C ARG A 83 3.78 -1.27 -5.92
N VAL A 84 4.63 -2.28 -6.08
CA VAL A 84 6.06 -2.18 -5.82
C VAL A 84 6.86 -2.82 -6.95
N LYS A 85 8.04 -2.27 -7.25
CA LYS A 85 8.95 -2.83 -8.25
C LYS A 85 10.04 -3.64 -7.56
N THR A 86 10.15 -4.91 -7.92
CA THR A 86 11.12 -5.85 -7.35
C THR A 86 12.09 -6.35 -8.44
N ALA A 87 13.07 -7.17 -8.04
CA ALA A 87 13.97 -7.85 -8.99
C ALA A 87 13.24 -8.83 -9.93
N TYR A 88 12.11 -9.38 -9.52
CA TYR A 88 11.35 -10.37 -10.28
C TYR A 88 10.22 -9.74 -11.12
N GLY A 89 10.11 -8.42 -11.12
CA GLY A 89 9.05 -7.69 -11.81
C GLY A 89 8.20 -6.83 -10.87
N THR A 90 7.04 -6.42 -11.36
CA THR A 90 6.11 -5.56 -10.62
C THR A 90 5.16 -6.43 -9.81
N LEU A 91 5.10 -6.18 -8.50
CA LEU A 91 4.16 -6.84 -7.60
C LEU A 91 2.98 -5.92 -7.32
N PHE A 92 1.77 -6.50 -7.38
CA PHE A 92 0.54 -5.87 -6.93
C PHE A 92 0.00 -6.61 -5.71
N MET A 93 -0.32 -5.87 -4.66
CA MET A 93 -1.00 -6.37 -3.48
C MET A 93 -2.39 -5.76 -3.45
N HIS A 94 -3.42 -6.59 -3.33
CA HIS A 94 -4.82 -6.19 -3.34
C HIS A 94 -5.43 -6.36 -1.95
N LEU A 95 -6.40 -5.52 -1.60
CA LEU A 95 -7.20 -5.72 -0.42
C LEU A 95 -8.12 -6.94 -0.63
N ALA A 96 -7.74 -8.05 -0.01
CA ALA A 96 -8.45 -9.32 -0.14
C ALA A 96 -9.45 -9.58 1.00
N GLU A 97 -9.33 -8.87 2.12
CA GLU A 97 -10.22 -9.03 3.27
C GLU A 97 -10.28 -7.73 4.08
N TYR A 98 -11.47 -7.38 4.55
CA TYR A 98 -11.71 -6.29 5.48
C TYR A 98 -12.70 -6.74 6.54
N ARG A 99 -12.37 -6.48 7.82
CA ARG A 99 -13.24 -6.74 8.96
C ARG A 99 -13.31 -5.50 9.84
N ASN A 100 -14.51 -4.95 10.01
CA ASN A 100 -14.80 -3.87 10.95
C ASN A 100 -16.15 -4.13 11.63
N GLY A 101 -16.10 -4.61 12.88
CA GLY A 101 -17.29 -5.02 13.61
C GLY A 101 -18.07 -6.11 12.85
N LYS A 102 -19.27 -5.76 12.36
CA LYS A 102 -20.12 -6.65 11.56
C LYS A 102 -19.86 -6.59 10.04
N ASP A 103 -19.12 -5.59 9.54
CA ASP A 103 -18.75 -5.50 8.13
C ASP A 103 -17.58 -6.43 7.86
N VAL A 104 -17.86 -7.56 7.21
CA VAL A 104 -16.87 -8.55 6.78
C VAL A 104 -16.99 -8.72 5.28
N ARG A 105 -15.90 -8.38 4.57
CA ARG A 105 -15.80 -8.53 3.12
C ARG A 105 -14.57 -9.35 2.79
N VAL A 106 -14.72 -10.36 1.93
CA VAL A 106 -13.65 -11.29 1.57
C VAL A 106 -13.65 -11.49 0.05
N ALA A 107 -12.48 -11.41 -0.58
CA ALA A 107 -12.32 -11.66 -2.00
C ALA A 107 -12.53 -13.14 -2.30
N GLU A 108 -13.19 -13.44 -3.42
CA GLU A 108 -13.50 -14.82 -3.84
C GLU A 108 -12.29 -15.75 -3.82
N LYS A 109 -11.13 -15.26 -4.29
CA LYS A 109 -9.90 -16.07 -4.36
C LYS A 109 -9.27 -16.38 -3.00
N ARG A 110 -9.71 -15.76 -1.92
CA ARG A 110 -9.23 -16.03 -0.56
C ARG A 110 -10.08 -17.04 0.20
N VAL A 111 -11.30 -17.32 -0.28
CA VAL A 111 -12.25 -18.24 0.35
C VAL A 111 -12.02 -19.70 -0.10
N LYS A 112 -11.28 -19.91 -1.20
CA LYS A 112 -10.84 -21.24 -1.68
C LYS A 112 -9.42 -21.52 -1.21
#